data_AF-A0A349E087-F1
#
_entry.id   AF-A0A349E087-F1
#
_cell.length_a   1.000
_cell.length_b   1.000
_cell.length_c   1.000
_cell.angle_alpha   90.00
_cell.angle_beta   90.00
_cell.angle_gamma   90.00
#
_symmetry.space_group_name_H-M   'P 1'
#
loop_
_entity.id
_entity.type
_entity.pdbx_description
1 polymer ?
#
loop_
_entity_poly.entity_id
_entity_poly.type
_entity_poly.pdbx_seq_one_letter_code
_entity_poly.pdbx_strand_id
1 'polypeptide(L)'
;MKKIAILILVISWVSVGYTQTTQQLREAYTQIFSIEQQQYKGRVYYQKQVNKLPESHFLAKWVNTNQQYLNYLLANFSRLDQSMLKQATTPKDRQNLFVRTLQQDIGFAKVMEQFAIRALPNTTQSLDTINTNDLMNIAVKYFNIRKINAQGQYALKVCGGLNGIRATEAKRNPQLEAFCFSTILKNFANPKSGLRAEVVKNAKQLYTLNLGIDPKDRLLRAQGALFMLMCNSSILKKILLQEYKTKQATLPFVIKVSKSS
;
A
#
# COMPACT_ATOMS: atom_id res chain seq x y z
N MET A 1 55.12 38.55 0.06
CA MET A 1 53.91 38.81 0.86
C MET A 1 52.84 37.79 0.48
N LYS A 2 52.27 37.10 1.48
CA LYS A 2 51.43 35.90 1.34
C LYS A 2 50.09 36.23 0.65
N LYS A 3 49.76 35.50 -0.42
CA LYS A 3 48.40 35.48 -0.99
C LYS A 3 47.52 34.62 -0.08
N ILE A 4 46.56 35.26 0.60
CA ILE A 4 45.54 34.57 1.39
C ILE A 4 44.50 34.05 0.40
N ALA A 5 44.45 32.74 0.21
CA ALA A 5 43.36 32.08 -0.47
C ALA A 5 42.20 31.91 0.53
N ILE A 6 41.12 32.67 0.33
CA ILE A 6 39.88 32.49 1.09
C ILE A 6 39.14 31.31 0.45
N LEU A 7 39.22 30.16 1.12
CA LEU A 7 38.39 28.99 0.81
C LEU A 7 36.99 29.24 1.39
N ILE A 8 36.02 29.58 0.55
CA ILE A 8 34.61 29.68 0.96
C ILE A 8 34.10 28.25 1.18
N LEU A 9 34.02 27.83 2.43
CA LEU A 9 33.32 26.62 2.85
C LEU A 9 31.81 26.89 2.73
N VAL A 10 31.20 26.53 1.60
CA VAL A 10 29.74 26.43 1.51
C VAL A 10 29.34 25.16 2.23
N ILE A 11 29.25 25.22 3.57
CA ILE A 11 28.67 24.14 4.37
C ILE A 11 27.19 24.08 4.03
N SER A 12 26.74 22.91 3.64
CA SER A 12 25.37 22.58 3.25
C SER A 12 24.38 22.74 4.42
N TRP A 13 23.71 23.88 4.54
CA TRP A 13 22.63 24.08 5.51
C TRP A 13 21.38 23.23 5.20
N VAL A 14 21.24 22.76 3.95
CA VAL A 14 20.07 21.99 3.51
C VAL A 14 20.04 20.57 4.11
N SER A 15 21.19 19.97 4.44
CA SER A 15 21.27 18.60 4.97
C SER A 15 20.83 18.47 6.43
N VAL A 16 20.94 19.54 7.23
CA VAL A 16 20.57 19.50 8.65
C VAL A 16 19.06 19.40 8.83
N GLY A 17 18.28 20.18 8.06
CA GLY A 17 16.81 20.19 8.14
C GLY A 17 16.15 18.88 7.70
N TYR A 18 16.67 18.23 6.65
CA TYR A 18 16.11 16.97 6.14
C TYR A 18 16.35 15.77 7.08
N THR A 19 17.49 15.76 7.77
CA THR A 19 17.83 14.71 8.74
C THR A 19 16.90 14.79 9.96
N GLN A 20 16.58 16.00 10.41
CA GLN A 20 15.70 16.23 11.56
C GLN A 20 14.25 15.79 11.30
N THR A 21 13.69 16.07 10.12
CA THR A 21 12.30 15.69 9.77
C THR A 21 12.14 14.18 9.58
N THR A 22 13.15 13.53 9.01
CA THR A 22 13.19 12.06 8.89
C THR A 22 13.27 11.38 10.26
N GLN A 23 14.07 11.93 11.17
CA GLN A 23 14.17 11.43 12.54
C GLN A 23 12.83 11.59 13.30
N GLN A 24 12.20 12.76 13.23
CA GLN A 24 10.89 13.01 13.84
C GLN A 24 9.82 12.01 13.39
N LEU A 25 9.79 11.67 12.09
CA LEU A 25 8.88 10.66 11.56
C LEU A 25 9.13 9.28 12.20
N ARG A 26 10.40 8.86 12.33
CA ARG A 26 10.75 7.56 12.91
C ARG A 26 10.45 7.50 14.40
N GLU A 27 10.65 8.59 15.13
CA GLU A 27 10.28 8.69 16.56
C GLU A 27 8.76 8.53 16.75
N ALA A 28 7.97 9.06 15.82
CA ALA A 28 6.51 8.93 15.83
C ALA A 28 6.00 7.48 15.61
N TYR A 29 6.84 6.52 15.18
CA TYR A 29 6.41 5.13 14.97
C TYR A 29 5.85 4.47 16.23
N THR A 30 6.37 4.85 17.41
CA THR A 30 5.85 4.39 18.71
C THR A 30 4.36 4.71 18.90
N GLN A 31 3.91 5.83 18.34
CA GLN A 31 2.53 6.29 18.43
C GLN A 31 1.68 5.77 17.26
N ILE A 32 2.26 5.68 16.07
CA ILE A 32 1.55 5.26 14.85
C ILE A 32 1.30 3.76 14.82
N PHE A 33 2.27 2.95 15.24
CA PHE A 33 2.22 1.50 15.05
C PHE A 33 2.21 0.78 16.39
N SER A 34 1.36 -0.23 16.49
CA SER A 34 1.31 -1.13 17.64
C SER A 34 1.34 -2.59 17.21
N ILE A 35 1.68 -3.46 18.15
CA ILE A 35 1.63 -4.90 17.97
C ILE A 35 0.96 -5.57 19.16
N GLU A 36 0.03 -6.46 18.87
CA GLU A 36 -0.72 -7.19 19.90
C GLU A 36 -0.56 -8.69 19.74
N GLN A 37 -0.42 -9.39 20.86
CA GLN A 37 -0.53 -10.84 20.89
C GLN A 37 -1.98 -11.23 20.76
N GLN A 38 -2.29 -12.09 19.81
CA GLN A 38 -3.60 -12.63 19.57
C GLN A 38 -3.54 -14.15 19.59
N GLN A 39 -4.65 -14.79 19.97
CA GLN A 39 -4.77 -16.25 19.98
C GLN A 39 -5.96 -16.66 19.13
N TYR A 40 -5.72 -17.56 18.17
CA TYR A 40 -6.78 -18.09 17.31
C TYR A 40 -6.55 -19.57 17.08
N LYS A 41 -7.56 -20.38 17.40
CA LYS A 41 -7.51 -21.86 17.28
C LYS A 41 -6.25 -22.46 17.91
N GLY A 42 -5.92 -22.03 19.14
CA GLY A 42 -4.76 -22.52 19.88
C GLY A 42 -3.40 -22.03 19.38
N ARG A 43 -3.35 -21.18 18.35
CA ARG A 43 -2.12 -20.60 17.82
C ARG A 43 -1.97 -19.14 18.23
N VAL A 44 -0.80 -18.80 18.74
CA VAL A 44 -0.42 -17.42 19.03
C VAL A 44 0.10 -16.76 17.74
N TYR A 45 -0.39 -15.55 17.46
CA TYR A 45 0.10 -14.70 16.39
C TYR A 45 0.19 -13.26 16.86
N TYR A 46 0.92 -12.44 16.10
CA TYR A 46 1.18 -11.05 16.44
C TYR A 46 0.54 -10.16 15.39
N GLN A 47 -0.50 -9.46 15.79
CA GLN A 47 -1.24 -8.58 14.92
C GLN A 47 -0.63 -7.18 14.97
N LYS A 48 -0.08 -6.74 13.84
CA LYS A 48 0.35 -5.35 13.64
C LYS A 48 -0.89 -4.47 13.48
N GLN A 49 -0.86 -3.27 14.03
CA GLN A 49 -1.94 -2.30 13.89
C GLN A 49 -1.38 -0.90 13.62
N VAL A 50 -2.24 -0.07 13.03
CA VAL A 50 -2.03 1.37 12.90
C VAL A 50 -2.99 2.03 13.87
N ASN A 51 -2.47 2.84 14.77
CA ASN A 51 -3.24 3.59 15.74
C ASN A 51 -3.75 4.89 15.11
N LYS A 52 -4.84 5.42 15.66
CA LYS A 52 -5.20 6.82 15.45
C LYS A 52 -4.31 7.69 16.35
N LEU A 53 -3.94 8.85 15.84
CA LEU A 53 -3.17 9.86 16.58
C LEU A 53 -4.10 10.95 17.13
N PRO A 54 -3.76 11.57 18.26
CA PRO A 54 -4.43 12.80 18.73
C PRO A 54 -4.39 13.89 17.66
N GLU A 55 -5.42 14.73 17.58
CA GLU A 55 -5.51 15.80 16.56
C GLU A 55 -4.35 16.80 16.62
N SER A 56 -3.74 16.99 17.79
CA SER A 56 -2.57 17.83 18.00
C SER A 56 -1.27 17.27 17.39
N HIS A 57 -1.24 16.00 17.03
CA HIS A 57 -0.05 15.39 16.46
C HIS A 57 0.15 15.83 15.00
N PHE A 58 1.37 16.21 14.61
CA PHE A 58 1.65 16.77 13.28
C PHE A 58 1.26 15.84 12.11
N LEU A 59 1.30 14.51 12.32
CA LEU A 59 0.85 13.50 11.35
C LEU A 59 -0.64 13.10 11.43
N ALA A 60 -1.42 13.64 12.38
CA ALA A 60 -2.76 13.14 12.68
C ALA A 60 -3.68 13.10 11.46
N LYS A 61 -3.72 14.18 10.68
CA LYS A 61 -4.51 14.26 9.44
C LYS A 61 -4.15 13.15 8.46
N TRP A 62 -2.86 12.92 8.21
CA TRP A 62 -2.40 11.92 7.24
C TRP A 62 -2.66 10.50 7.73
N VAL A 63 -2.32 10.20 8.99
CA VAL A 63 -2.46 8.87 9.58
C VAL A 63 -3.92 8.49 9.77
N ASN A 64 -4.75 9.37 10.34
CA ASN A 64 -6.13 9.06 10.68
C ASN A 64 -7.02 8.90 9.42
N THR A 65 -6.75 9.65 8.35
CA THR A 65 -7.47 9.52 7.07
C THR A 65 -7.04 8.27 6.27
N ASN A 66 -5.84 7.73 6.52
CA ASN A 66 -5.22 6.68 5.69
C ASN A 66 -4.89 5.39 6.47
N GLN A 67 -5.71 5.03 7.46
CA GLN A 67 -5.49 3.83 8.30
C GLN A 67 -5.31 2.53 7.50
N GLN A 68 -6.22 2.20 6.59
CA GLN A 68 -6.12 0.98 5.77
C GLN A 68 -4.96 0.99 4.78
N TYR A 69 -4.58 2.19 4.33
CA TYR A 69 -3.42 2.41 3.48
C TYR A 69 -2.13 2.10 4.26
N LEU A 70 -2.00 2.64 5.47
CA LEU A 70 -0.86 2.38 6.35
C LEU A 70 -0.80 0.91 6.80
N ASN A 71 -1.95 0.28 7.07
CA ASN A 71 -2.00 -1.15 7.34
C ASN A 71 -1.42 -1.95 6.16
N TYR A 72 -1.73 -1.57 4.93
CA TYR A 72 -1.16 -2.21 3.75
C TYR A 72 0.36 -2.01 3.67
N LEU A 73 0.86 -0.79 3.88
CA LEU A 73 2.29 -0.51 3.88
C LEU A 73 3.01 -1.33 4.96
N LEU A 74 2.49 -1.31 6.18
CA LEU A 74 3.03 -2.04 7.32
C LEU A 74 3.02 -3.56 7.08
N ALA A 75 1.95 -4.11 6.51
CA ALA A 75 1.86 -5.55 6.27
C ALA A 75 2.80 -6.03 5.15
N ASN A 76 3.07 -5.21 4.14
CA ASN A 76 3.70 -5.65 2.90
C ASN A 76 5.11 -5.10 2.64
N PHE A 77 5.50 -4.02 3.33
CA PHE A 77 6.77 -3.34 3.12
C PHE A 77 7.62 -3.19 4.39
N SER A 78 7.11 -3.60 5.56
CA SER A 78 7.95 -3.75 6.75
C SER A 78 8.52 -5.16 6.87
N ARG A 79 9.79 -5.25 7.26
CA ARG A 79 10.45 -6.50 7.64
C ARG A 79 10.30 -6.70 9.13
N LEU A 80 9.68 -7.81 9.52
CA LEU A 80 9.58 -8.22 10.91
C LEU A 80 9.68 -9.73 10.99
N ASP A 81 10.71 -10.22 11.67
CA ASP A 81 10.77 -11.62 12.05
C ASP A 81 9.85 -11.88 13.25
N GLN A 82 8.79 -12.63 13.00
CA GLN A 82 7.80 -13.03 13.99
C GLN A 82 8.41 -13.90 15.10
N SER A 83 9.53 -14.58 14.84
CA SER A 83 10.23 -15.39 15.82
C SER A 83 10.83 -14.54 16.94
N MET A 84 11.36 -13.36 16.61
CA MET A 84 11.95 -12.44 17.58
C MET A 84 10.92 -11.92 18.59
N LEU A 85 9.68 -11.72 18.15
CA LEU A 85 8.61 -11.24 19.04
C LEU A 85 8.22 -12.27 20.11
N LYS A 86 8.46 -13.56 19.86
CA LYS A 86 8.22 -14.64 20.84
C LYS A 86 9.20 -14.61 22.00
N GLN A 87 10.38 -14.01 21.80
CA GLN A 87 11.40 -13.89 22.84
C GLN A 87 11.06 -12.79 23.84
N ALA A 88 10.16 -11.86 23.49
CA ALA A 88 9.72 -10.80 24.38
C ALA A 88 8.71 -11.32 25.42
N THR A 89 9.11 -11.26 26.69
CA THR A 89 8.34 -11.77 27.83
C THR A 89 7.12 -10.92 28.15
N THR A 90 7.17 -9.60 27.93
CA THR A 90 6.07 -8.68 28.23
C THR A 90 5.50 -8.02 26.98
N PRO A 91 4.24 -7.56 26.99
CA PRO A 91 3.67 -6.75 25.91
C PRO A 91 4.48 -5.47 25.62
N LYS A 92 5.03 -4.82 26.65
CA LYS A 92 5.82 -3.60 26.52
C LYS A 92 7.14 -3.86 25.79
N ASP A 93 7.87 -4.92 26.16
CA ASP A 93 9.14 -5.27 25.52
C ASP A 93 8.92 -5.63 24.05
N ARG A 94 7.81 -6.31 23.77
CA ARG A 94 7.40 -6.69 22.41
C ARG A 94 7.06 -5.50 21.55
N GLN A 95 6.33 -4.52 22.09
CA GLN A 95 6.05 -3.26 21.42
C GLN A 95 7.35 -2.50 21.13
N ASN A 96 8.24 -2.39 22.11
CA ASN A 96 9.53 -1.74 21.94
C ASN A 96 10.40 -2.42 20.86
N LEU A 97 10.47 -3.75 20.87
CA LEU A 97 11.20 -4.54 19.88
C LEU A 97 10.61 -4.36 18.47
N PHE A 98 9.29 -4.40 18.36
CA PHE A 98 8.59 -4.18 17.09
C PHE A 98 8.90 -2.80 16.51
N VAL A 99 8.73 -1.73 17.30
CA VAL A 99 8.99 -0.36 16.85
C VAL A 99 10.47 -0.18 16.49
N ARG A 100 11.39 -0.67 17.32
CA ARG A 100 12.84 -0.59 17.04
C ARG A 100 13.19 -1.27 15.71
N THR A 101 12.58 -2.42 15.45
CA THR A 101 12.76 -3.13 14.17
C THR A 101 12.27 -2.28 12.99
N LEU A 102 11.11 -1.63 13.11
CA LEU A 102 10.60 -0.73 12.07
C LEU A 102 11.51 0.49 11.85
N GLN A 103 12.03 1.08 12.93
CA GLN A 103 12.93 2.25 12.86
C GLN A 103 14.27 1.92 12.20
N GLN A 104 14.72 0.66 12.32
CA GLN A 104 15.96 0.16 11.71
C GLN A 104 15.76 -0.36 10.27
N ASP A 105 14.51 -0.59 9.84
CA ASP A 105 14.20 -1.01 8.47
C ASP A 105 14.30 0.18 7.50
N ILE A 106 15.47 0.32 6.86
CA ILE A 106 15.76 1.37 5.88
C ILE A 106 14.75 1.36 4.72
N GLY A 107 14.27 0.18 4.31
CA GLY A 107 13.30 0.05 3.22
C GLY A 107 11.94 0.61 3.63
N PHE A 108 11.46 0.23 4.80
CA PHE A 108 10.20 0.75 5.35
C PHE A 108 10.29 2.23 5.68
N ALA A 109 11.43 2.71 6.19
CA ALA A 109 11.66 4.12 6.46
C ALA A 109 11.46 4.98 5.20
N LYS A 110 12.04 4.58 4.06
CA LYS A 110 11.83 5.27 2.77
C LYS A 110 10.37 5.30 2.34
N VAL A 111 9.65 4.19 2.55
CA VAL A 111 8.20 4.11 2.25
C VAL A 111 7.41 5.10 3.12
N MET A 112 7.75 5.21 4.40
CA MET A 112 7.08 6.13 5.32
C MET A 112 7.47 7.59 5.09
N GLU A 113 8.73 7.87 4.76
CA GLU A 113 9.21 9.20 4.36
C GLU A 113 8.41 9.68 3.14
N GLN A 114 8.22 8.83 2.13
CA GLN A 114 7.39 9.15 0.98
C GLN A 114 5.92 9.35 1.38
N PHE A 115 5.34 8.51 2.24
CA PHE A 115 3.97 8.70 2.73
C PHE A 115 3.79 10.07 3.42
N ALA A 116 4.75 10.46 4.25
CA ALA A 116 4.71 11.69 5.04
C ALA A 116 5.20 12.93 4.28
N ILE A 117 5.54 12.81 2.99
CA ILE A 117 6.16 13.89 2.20
C ILE A 117 5.40 15.23 2.28
N ARG A 118 4.07 15.20 2.30
CA ARG A 118 3.23 16.41 2.41
C ARG A 118 3.07 16.94 3.84
N ALA A 119 3.39 16.12 4.84
CA ALA A 119 3.27 16.46 6.25
C ALA A 119 4.57 17.01 6.84
N LEU A 120 5.71 16.66 6.24
CA LEU A 120 7.02 17.10 6.68
C LEU A 120 7.36 18.48 6.10
N PRO A 121 7.77 19.45 6.94
CA PRO A 121 8.22 20.75 6.45
C PRO A 121 9.50 20.60 5.62
N ASN A 122 9.68 21.49 4.63
CA ASN A 122 10.92 21.61 3.85
C ASN A 122 11.36 20.35 3.08
N THR A 123 10.42 19.50 2.64
CA THR A 123 10.77 18.47 1.68
C THR A 123 11.10 19.11 0.32
N THR A 124 12.24 18.74 -0.25
CA THR A 124 12.63 19.10 -1.62
C THR A 124 12.15 18.05 -2.64
N GLN A 125 11.54 16.96 -2.16
CA GLN A 125 11.13 15.86 -3.01
C GLN A 125 9.81 16.19 -3.73
N SER A 126 9.83 16.06 -5.06
CA SER A 126 8.62 16.19 -5.88
C SER A 126 7.69 14.99 -5.68
N LEU A 127 6.40 15.23 -5.78
CA LEU A 127 5.40 14.18 -5.77
C LEU A 127 5.44 13.37 -7.06
N ASP A 128 5.24 12.07 -6.95
CA ASP A 128 5.09 11.20 -8.11
C ASP A 128 3.84 11.59 -8.90
N THR A 129 3.93 11.62 -10.22
CA THR A 129 2.78 11.76 -11.11
C THR A 129 2.40 10.40 -11.67
N ILE A 130 1.21 9.93 -11.34
CA ILE A 130 0.66 8.65 -11.76
C ILE A 130 -0.37 8.92 -12.87
N ASN A 131 -0.22 8.29 -14.02
CA ASN A 131 -1.27 8.39 -15.05
C ASN A 131 -2.41 7.39 -14.74
N THR A 132 -3.56 7.59 -15.38
CA THR A 132 -4.73 6.74 -15.10
C THR A 132 -4.52 5.28 -15.54
N ASN A 133 -3.67 5.02 -16.55
CA ASN A 133 -3.39 3.67 -17.00
C ASN A 133 -2.56 2.91 -15.96
N ASP A 134 -1.56 3.55 -15.36
CA ASP A 134 -0.75 2.97 -14.28
C ASP A 134 -1.61 2.65 -13.05
N LEU A 135 -2.52 3.58 -12.70
CA LEU A 135 -3.50 3.37 -11.63
C LEU A 135 -4.34 2.12 -11.87
N MET A 136 -4.92 2.00 -13.08
CA MET A 136 -5.74 0.84 -13.43
C MET A 136 -4.90 -0.44 -13.49
N ASN A 137 -3.71 -0.38 -14.08
CA ASN A 137 -2.77 -1.50 -14.16
C ASN A 137 -2.49 -2.08 -12.76
N ILE A 138 -2.21 -1.25 -11.76
CA ILE A 138 -2.01 -1.73 -10.38
C ILE A 138 -3.31 -2.22 -9.76
N ALA A 139 -4.42 -1.49 -9.93
CA ALA A 139 -5.71 -1.83 -9.32
C ALA A 139 -6.23 -3.21 -9.71
N VAL A 140 -6.12 -3.59 -10.99
CA VAL A 140 -6.71 -4.84 -11.49
C VAL A 140 -6.10 -6.10 -10.88
N LYS A 141 -4.85 -6.02 -10.42
CA LYS A 141 -4.09 -7.12 -9.83
C LYS A 141 -4.61 -7.55 -8.45
N TYR A 142 -5.53 -6.77 -7.86
CA TYR A 142 -6.24 -7.14 -6.65
C TYR A 142 -7.48 -8.01 -6.89
N PHE A 143 -7.90 -8.22 -8.14
CA PHE A 143 -9.01 -9.12 -8.50
C PHE A 143 -8.44 -10.40 -9.11
N ASN A 144 -8.29 -11.46 -8.31
CA ASN A 144 -7.64 -12.68 -8.76
C ASN A 144 -8.58 -13.89 -8.74
N ILE A 145 -8.45 -14.78 -9.73
CA ILE A 145 -9.03 -16.12 -9.68
C ILE A 145 -7.99 -17.02 -9.04
N ARG A 146 -8.24 -17.50 -7.81
CA ARG A 146 -7.25 -18.29 -7.07
C ARG A 146 -7.13 -19.72 -7.58
N LYS A 147 -8.25 -20.31 -7.98
CA LYS A 147 -8.34 -21.69 -8.45
C LYS A 147 -9.60 -21.90 -9.29
N ILE A 148 -9.62 -22.99 -10.03
CA ILE A 148 -10.81 -23.58 -10.63
C ILE A 148 -11.23 -24.74 -9.72
N ASN A 149 -12.51 -24.82 -9.32
CA ASN A 149 -12.99 -25.94 -8.50
C ASN A 149 -13.27 -27.19 -9.35
N ALA A 150 -13.64 -28.30 -8.71
CA ALA A 150 -13.93 -29.57 -9.39
C ALA A 150 -15.10 -29.45 -10.40
N GLN A 151 -15.98 -28.47 -10.20
CA GLN A 151 -17.11 -28.16 -11.08
C GLN A 151 -16.73 -27.20 -12.22
N GLY A 152 -15.45 -26.87 -12.40
CA GLY A 152 -14.98 -25.98 -13.45
C GLY A 152 -15.26 -24.48 -13.19
N GLN A 153 -15.66 -24.10 -11.97
CA GLN A 153 -16.01 -22.74 -11.59
C GLN A 153 -14.82 -21.97 -11.02
N TYR A 154 -14.75 -20.68 -11.33
CA TYR A 154 -13.71 -19.76 -10.86
C TYR A 154 -13.93 -19.35 -9.40
N ALA A 155 -12.93 -19.62 -8.55
CA ALA A 155 -12.91 -19.16 -7.16
C ALA A 155 -12.21 -17.78 -7.07
N LEU A 156 -13.01 -16.72 -7.05
CA LEU A 156 -12.52 -15.35 -6.94
C LEU A 156 -11.94 -15.04 -5.55
N LYS A 157 -10.93 -14.18 -5.53
CA LYS A 157 -10.31 -13.61 -4.34
C LYS A 157 -9.97 -12.15 -4.61
N VAL A 158 -10.52 -11.26 -3.79
CA VAL A 158 -10.29 -9.81 -3.89
C VAL A 158 -9.49 -9.33 -2.69
N CYS A 159 -8.44 -8.53 -2.92
CA CYS A 159 -7.53 -8.01 -1.88
C CYS A 159 -6.90 -9.07 -0.98
N GLY A 160 -6.94 -10.35 -1.39
CA GLY A 160 -6.47 -11.46 -0.59
C GLY A 160 -5.09 -11.93 -1.03
N GLY A 161 -4.03 -11.41 -0.42
CA GLY A 161 -2.64 -11.71 -0.77
C GLY A 161 -2.13 -10.86 -1.95
N LEU A 162 -0.83 -10.97 -2.24
CA LEU A 162 -0.14 -10.16 -3.25
C LEU A 162 0.14 -10.91 -4.55
N ASN A 163 -0.55 -12.02 -4.83
CA ASN A 163 -0.16 -12.93 -5.92
C ASN A 163 -0.15 -12.23 -7.28
N GLY A 164 -1.19 -11.45 -7.61
CA GLY A 164 -1.25 -10.71 -8.88
C GLY A 164 -0.10 -9.71 -8.98
N ILE A 165 0.09 -8.88 -7.96
CA ILE A 165 1.17 -7.89 -7.90
C ILE A 165 2.56 -8.55 -7.99
N ARG A 166 2.86 -9.54 -7.15
CA ARG A 166 4.16 -10.24 -7.14
C ARG A 166 4.47 -10.99 -8.43
N ALA A 167 3.45 -11.49 -9.12
CA ALA A 167 3.62 -12.24 -10.36
C ALA A 167 3.81 -11.34 -11.59
N THR A 168 3.50 -10.04 -11.51
CA THR A 168 3.43 -9.16 -12.68
C THR A 168 4.22 -7.87 -12.55
N GLU A 169 4.50 -7.40 -11.33
CA GLU A 169 5.23 -6.16 -11.08
C GLU A 169 6.65 -6.44 -10.60
N ALA A 170 7.62 -6.31 -11.52
CA ALA A 170 9.04 -6.44 -11.19
C ALA A 170 9.51 -5.34 -10.22
N LYS A 171 9.02 -4.12 -10.42
CA LYS A 171 9.24 -2.98 -9.52
C LYS A 171 7.92 -2.61 -8.85
N ARG A 172 7.93 -2.66 -7.52
CA ARG A 172 6.76 -2.34 -6.69
C ARG A 172 6.60 -0.83 -6.53
N ASN A 173 5.36 -0.37 -6.44
CA ASN A 173 5.02 1.03 -6.09
C ASN A 173 4.18 1.04 -4.80
N PRO A 174 4.82 1.14 -3.62
CA PRO A 174 4.14 0.99 -2.33
C PRO A 174 2.95 1.94 -2.17
N GLN A 175 3.12 3.21 -2.58
CA GLN A 175 2.12 4.23 -2.36
C GLN A 175 0.88 4.04 -3.24
N LEU A 176 1.09 3.70 -4.51
CA LEU A 176 0.00 3.41 -5.45
C LEU A 176 -0.71 2.10 -5.10
N GLU A 177 0.05 1.09 -4.71
CA GLU A 177 -0.50 -0.19 -4.29
C GLU A 177 -1.37 -0.08 -3.04
N ALA A 178 -0.93 0.66 -2.02
CA ALA A 178 -1.69 0.93 -0.80
C ALA A 178 -2.97 1.73 -1.09
N PHE A 179 -2.89 2.70 -2.01
CA PHE A 179 -4.05 3.45 -2.46
C PHE A 179 -5.09 2.54 -3.11
N CYS A 180 -4.68 1.75 -4.11
CA CYS A 180 -5.56 0.83 -4.82
C CYS A 180 -6.17 -0.20 -3.86
N PHE A 181 -5.35 -0.83 -3.01
CA PHE A 181 -5.82 -1.82 -2.04
C PHE A 181 -6.88 -1.25 -1.10
N SER A 182 -6.58 -0.15 -0.43
CA SER A 182 -7.47 0.43 0.58
C SER A 182 -8.79 0.92 -0.05
N THR A 183 -8.73 1.46 -1.26
CA THR A 183 -9.90 1.91 -2.01
C THR A 183 -10.78 0.75 -2.45
N ILE A 184 -10.18 -0.31 -3.03
CA ILE A 184 -10.90 -1.50 -3.48
C ILE A 184 -11.51 -2.22 -2.28
N LEU A 185 -10.76 -2.42 -1.19
CA LEU A 185 -11.26 -3.12 -0.01
C LEU A 185 -12.50 -2.42 0.58
N LYS A 186 -12.42 -1.10 0.77
CA LYS A 186 -13.54 -0.27 1.26
C LYS A 186 -14.78 -0.41 0.37
N ASN A 187 -14.61 -0.34 -0.94
CA ASN A 187 -15.75 -0.35 -1.87
C ASN A 187 -16.29 -1.76 -2.12
N PHE A 188 -15.45 -2.79 -2.12
CA PHE A 188 -15.89 -4.17 -2.30
C PHE A 188 -16.74 -4.67 -1.12
N ALA A 189 -16.48 -4.15 0.09
CA ALA A 189 -17.29 -4.40 1.27
C ALA A 189 -18.60 -3.59 1.29
N ASN A 190 -18.71 -2.52 0.49
CA ASN A 190 -19.90 -1.66 0.43
C ASN A 190 -20.81 -2.09 -0.75
N PRO A 191 -22.00 -2.65 -0.48
CA PRO A 191 -22.92 -3.08 -1.55
C PRO A 191 -23.34 -1.94 -2.49
N LYS A 192 -23.40 -0.70 -2.00
CA LYS A 192 -23.81 0.48 -2.78
C LYS A 192 -22.76 0.93 -3.80
N SER A 193 -21.52 0.43 -3.73
CA SER A 193 -20.46 0.83 -4.67
C SER A 193 -20.63 0.22 -6.06
N GLY A 194 -21.36 -0.90 -6.17
CA GLY A 194 -21.46 -1.70 -7.40
C GLY A 194 -20.20 -2.50 -7.74
N LEU A 195 -19.07 -2.30 -7.05
CA LEU A 195 -17.79 -2.94 -7.40
C LEU A 195 -17.86 -4.47 -7.31
N ARG A 196 -18.53 -5.00 -6.28
CA ARG A 196 -18.67 -6.45 -6.11
C ARG A 196 -19.48 -7.08 -7.25
N ALA A 197 -20.59 -6.44 -7.62
CA ALA A 197 -21.44 -6.91 -8.72
C ALA A 197 -20.68 -6.87 -10.05
N GLU A 198 -19.92 -5.81 -10.29
CA GLU A 198 -19.07 -5.65 -11.47
C GLU A 198 -17.99 -6.74 -11.59
N VAL A 199 -17.28 -7.04 -10.50
CA VAL A 199 -16.28 -8.12 -10.48
C VAL A 199 -16.92 -9.48 -10.79
N VAL A 200 -18.08 -9.77 -10.20
CA VAL A 200 -18.81 -11.03 -10.45
C VAL A 200 -19.31 -11.11 -11.89
N LYS A 201 -19.84 -10.00 -12.44
CA LYS A 201 -20.27 -9.90 -13.83
C LYS A 201 -19.11 -10.19 -14.78
N ASN A 202 -17.96 -9.54 -14.60
CA ASN A 202 -16.79 -9.73 -15.44
C ASN A 202 -16.22 -11.16 -15.33
N ALA A 203 -16.19 -11.73 -14.13
CA ALA A 203 -15.78 -13.13 -13.96
C ALA A 203 -16.74 -14.12 -14.62
N LYS A 204 -18.05 -13.84 -14.65
CA LYS A 204 -19.04 -14.68 -15.34
C LYS A 204 -18.88 -14.66 -16.86
N GLN A 205 -18.45 -13.54 -17.44
CA GLN A 205 -18.18 -13.45 -18.88
C GLN A 205 -17.10 -14.45 -19.33
N LEU A 206 -16.16 -14.80 -18.45
CA LEU A 206 -15.11 -15.77 -18.77
C LEU A 206 -15.64 -17.20 -19.02
N TYR A 207 -16.89 -17.52 -18.65
CA TYR A 207 -17.49 -18.83 -18.93
C TYR A 207 -17.95 -18.98 -20.38
N THR A 208 -18.03 -17.89 -21.15
CA THR A 208 -18.39 -17.95 -22.58
C THR A 208 -17.19 -18.29 -23.48
N LEU A 209 -16.00 -18.41 -22.90
CA LEU A 209 -14.74 -18.64 -23.61
C LEU A 209 -14.14 -19.99 -23.23
N ASN A 210 -13.62 -20.72 -24.21
CA ASN A 210 -12.74 -21.85 -23.95
C ASN A 210 -11.31 -21.35 -23.70
N LEU A 211 -10.97 -21.14 -22.42
CA LEU A 211 -9.67 -20.61 -22.03
C LEU A 211 -8.57 -21.68 -21.92
N GLY A 212 -8.84 -22.93 -22.29
CA GLY A 212 -7.84 -23.99 -22.32
C GLY A 212 -8.34 -25.31 -21.77
N ILE A 213 -7.74 -26.39 -22.27
CA ILE A 213 -8.00 -27.76 -21.83
C ILE A 213 -7.21 -28.06 -20.55
N ASP A 214 -5.92 -27.67 -20.51
CA ASP A 214 -5.10 -27.81 -19.31
C ASP A 214 -5.57 -26.85 -18.19
N PRO A 215 -5.81 -27.35 -16.96
CA PRO A 215 -6.31 -26.52 -15.86
C PRO A 215 -5.38 -25.37 -15.44
N LYS A 216 -4.04 -25.52 -15.54
CA LYS A 216 -3.10 -24.48 -15.15
C LYS A 216 -3.09 -23.36 -16.18
N ASP A 217 -3.03 -23.72 -17.47
CA ASP A 217 -3.13 -22.75 -18.56
C ASP A 217 -4.47 -22.01 -18.54
N ARG A 218 -5.56 -22.74 -18.33
CA ARG A 218 -6.90 -22.17 -18.22
C ARG A 218 -6.97 -21.15 -17.08
N LEU A 219 -6.37 -21.47 -15.92
CA LEU A 219 -6.32 -20.55 -14.78
C LEU A 219 -5.53 -19.28 -15.11
N LEU A 220 -4.33 -19.41 -15.69
CA LEU A 220 -3.49 -18.26 -16.04
C LEU A 220 -4.18 -17.35 -17.06
N ARG A 221 -4.77 -17.93 -18.11
CA ARG A 221 -5.52 -17.17 -19.13
C ARG A 221 -6.76 -16.50 -18.52
N ALA A 222 -7.48 -17.17 -17.62
CA ALA A 222 -8.62 -16.57 -16.91
C ALA A 222 -8.20 -15.40 -16.01
N GLN A 223 -7.06 -15.49 -15.34
CA GLN A 223 -6.51 -14.38 -14.54
C GLN A 223 -6.18 -13.17 -15.42
N GLY A 224 -5.46 -13.37 -16.51
CA GLY A 224 -5.14 -12.31 -17.47
C GLY A 224 -6.40 -11.69 -18.09
N ALA A 225 -7.37 -12.50 -18.49
CA ALA A 225 -8.64 -12.02 -19.02
C ALA A 225 -9.44 -11.21 -17.99
N LEU A 226 -9.48 -11.63 -16.73
CA LEU A 226 -10.13 -10.86 -15.66
C LEU A 226 -9.43 -9.51 -15.44
N PHE A 227 -8.10 -9.47 -15.48
CA PHE A 227 -7.36 -8.22 -15.36
C PHE A 227 -7.74 -7.24 -16.49
N MET A 228 -7.83 -7.73 -17.73
CA MET A 228 -8.25 -6.91 -18.88
C MET A 228 -9.67 -6.39 -18.74
N LEU A 229 -10.63 -7.25 -18.36
CA LEU A 229 -12.02 -6.85 -18.13
C LEU A 229 -12.14 -5.79 -17.03
N MET A 230 -11.41 -5.97 -15.93
CA MET A 230 -11.40 -4.99 -14.84
C MET A 230 -10.65 -3.70 -15.21
N CYS A 231 -9.63 -3.77 -16.08
CA CYS A 231 -8.90 -2.60 -16.55
C CYS A 231 -9.81 -1.65 -17.35
N ASN A 232 -10.79 -2.24 -18.05
CA ASN A 232 -11.79 -1.51 -18.82
C ASN A 232 -13.07 -1.18 -18.03
N SER A 233 -13.12 -1.53 -16.73
CA SER A 233 -14.29 -1.26 -15.91
C SER A 233 -14.42 0.23 -15.58
N SER A 234 -15.47 0.87 -16.11
CA SER A 234 -15.80 2.26 -15.80
C SER A 234 -16.16 2.47 -14.33
N ILE A 235 -16.76 1.46 -13.69
CA ILE A 235 -17.10 1.47 -12.26
C ILE A 235 -15.83 1.52 -11.41
N LEU A 236 -14.86 0.63 -11.67
CA LEU A 236 -13.59 0.63 -10.93
C LEU A 236 -12.85 1.96 -11.10
N LYS A 237 -12.73 2.44 -12.35
CA LYS A 237 -12.08 3.71 -12.66
C LYS A 237 -12.75 4.88 -11.93
N LYS A 238 -14.08 4.95 -11.94
CA LYS A 238 -14.85 5.99 -11.23
C LYS A 238 -14.57 5.95 -9.72
N ILE A 239 -14.59 4.76 -9.11
CA ILE A 239 -14.33 4.57 -7.68
C ILE A 239 -12.92 5.07 -7.31
N LEU A 240 -11.90 4.67 -8.07
CA LEU A 240 -10.52 5.07 -7.80
C LEU A 240 -10.32 6.58 -7.94
N LEU A 241 -10.84 7.19 -9.01
CA LEU A 241 -10.73 8.62 -9.22
C LEU A 241 -11.52 9.43 -8.20
N GLN A 242 -12.68 8.93 -7.75
CA GLN A 242 -13.47 9.60 -6.71
C GLN A 242 -12.77 9.52 -5.35
N GLU A 243 -12.22 8.38 -4.95
CA GLU A 243 -11.45 8.28 -3.71
C GLU A 243 -10.19 9.15 -3.77
N TYR A 244 -9.51 9.22 -4.92
CA TYR A 244 -8.38 10.12 -5.12
C TYR A 244 -8.78 11.58 -4.88
N LYS A 245 -9.86 12.06 -5.50
CA LYS A 245 -10.35 13.43 -5.30
C LYS A 245 -10.60 13.74 -3.82
N THR A 246 -11.17 12.80 -3.08
CA THR A 246 -11.44 12.95 -1.64
C THR A 246 -10.15 13.00 -0.81
N LYS A 247 -9.10 12.27 -1.22
CA LYS A 247 -7.88 12.08 -0.42
C LYS A 247 -6.65 12.83 -0.91
N GLN A 248 -6.70 13.49 -2.08
CA GLN A 248 -5.55 14.07 -2.77
C GLN A 248 -4.66 14.95 -1.90
N ALA A 249 -5.23 15.67 -0.92
CA ALA A 249 -4.49 16.52 0.00
C ALA A 249 -3.55 15.75 0.94
N THR A 250 -3.80 14.45 1.14
CA THR A 250 -3.04 13.56 2.05
C THR A 250 -2.26 12.48 1.31
N LEU A 251 -2.36 12.39 -0.02
CA LEU A 251 -1.68 11.37 -0.81
C LEU A 251 -0.30 11.86 -1.26
N PRO A 252 0.74 11.00 -1.28
CA PRO A 252 2.10 11.37 -1.63
C PRO A 252 2.37 11.37 -3.15
N PHE A 253 1.31 11.43 -3.95
CA PHE A 253 1.36 11.44 -5.41
C PHE A 253 0.18 12.24 -5.97
N VAL A 254 0.25 12.56 -7.26
CA VAL A 254 -0.83 13.17 -8.02
C VAL A 254 -1.27 12.26 -9.16
N ILE A 255 -2.56 12.24 -9.47
CA ILE A 255 -3.08 11.49 -10.62
C ILE A 255 -3.33 12.44 -11.78
N LYS A 256 -2.65 12.19 -12.90
CA LYS A 256 -2.93 12.83 -14.19
C LYS A 256 -3.98 12.02 -14.94
N VAL A 257 -5.13 12.64 -15.16
CA VAL A 257 -6.21 12.02 -15.94
C VAL A 257 -5.80 12.01 -17.41
N SER A 258 -5.67 10.83 -18.01
CA SER A 258 -5.47 10.71 -19.45
C SER A 258 -6.71 11.24 -20.17
N LYS A 259 -6.53 12.13 -21.15
CA LYS A 259 -7.63 12.51 -22.06
C LYS A 259 -8.07 11.23 -22.78
N SER A 260 -9.36 10.92 -22.74
CA SER A 260 -9.94 9.87 -23.56
C SER A 260 -9.70 10.23 -25.02
N SER A 261 -8.84 9.46 -25.68
CA SER A 261 -8.71 9.41 -27.14
C SER A 261 -9.95 8.78 -27.74
#